data_AF-A0A356W570-F1
#
_entry.id   AF-A0A356W570-F1
#
_cell.length_a   1.000
_cell.length_b   1.000
_cell.length_c   1.000
_cell.angle_alpha   90.00
_cell.angle_beta   90.00
_cell.angle_gamma   90.00
#
_symmetry.space_group_name_H-M   'P 1'
#
loop_
_entity.id
_entity.type
_entity.pdbx_description
1 polymer ?
#
loop_
_entity_poly.entity_id
_entity_poly.type
_entity_poly.pdbx_seq_one_letter_code
_entity_poly.pdbx_strand_id
1 'polypeptide(L)'
;MLRRLIAILLTVYAIAFAFGALTAVRWPSIMMAMSWIVQDDIAGGLESVDWRELGIAHGGPYLLAALCFYCSAAMIAAKRPGGVLWYVMGLFAGIPCLYLVTFEPGWWNDPSAAEGAIAGVCAGAFLLMLAVWELRLRRVRPQDAAAESAPVLLSQPILVSDPTPQAIQRPVPMKPARVPAAIARQRASFALHGRKIQEKRRRAAEH
;
A
#
# COMPACT_ATOMS: atom_id res chain seq x y z
N MET A 1 8.35 -8.07 7.33
CA MET A 1 7.80 -7.26 8.44
C MET A 1 7.79 -5.76 8.14
N LEU A 2 8.88 -5.16 7.64
CA LEU A 2 8.97 -3.73 7.30
C LEU A 2 7.84 -3.20 6.40
N ARG A 3 7.45 -3.97 5.36
CA ARG A 3 6.35 -3.59 4.44
C ARG A 3 5.00 -3.49 5.15
N ARG A 4 4.72 -4.41 6.07
CA ARG A 4 3.48 -4.40 6.86
C ARG A 4 3.45 -3.19 7.79
N LEU A 5 4.58 -2.86 8.43
CA LEU A 5 4.68 -1.67 9.28
C LEU A 5 4.44 -0.38 8.48
N ILE A 6 5.06 -0.23 7.31
CA ILE A 6 4.86 0.93 6.44
C ILE A 6 3.40 1.01 5.96
N ALA A 7 2.78 -0.10 5.60
CA ALA A 7 1.37 -0.14 5.24
C ALA A 7 0.47 0.29 6.41
N ILE A 8 0.77 -0.16 7.64
CA ILE A 8 0.02 0.25 8.84
C ILE A 8 0.16 1.75 9.08
N LEU A 9 1.38 2.31 9.01
CA LEU A 9 1.59 3.76 9.17
C LEU A 9 0.81 4.57 8.12
N LEU A 10 0.79 4.10 6.86
CA LEU A 10 -0.02 4.72 5.81
C LEU A 10 -1.52 4.63 6.09
N THR A 11 -2.01 3.53 6.66
CA THR A 11 -3.41 3.44 7.07
C THR A 11 -3.74 4.38 8.21
N VAL A 12 -2.82 4.65 9.15
CA VAL A 12 -3.03 5.65 10.20
C VAL A 12 -3.19 7.05 9.59
N TYR A 13 -2.37 7.40 8.59
CA TYR A 13 -2.56 8.63 7.82
C TYR A 13 -3.92 8.66 7.12
N ALA A 14 -4.29 7.59 6.41
CA ALA A 14 -5.59 7.52 5.74
C ALA A 14 -6.76 7.72 6.72
N ILE A 15 -6.68 7.13 7.91
CA ILE A 15 -7.68 7.29 8.97
C ILE A 15 -7.74 8.74 9.44
N ALA A 16 -6.60 9.36 9.76
CA ALA A 16 -6.55 10.75 10.21
C ALA A 16 -7.19 11.71 9.19
N PHE A 17 -6.88 11.54 7.90
CA PHE A 17 -7.50 12.30 6.82
C PHE A 17 -8.99 12.00 6.66
N ALA A 18 -9.42 10.74 6.85
CA ALA A 18 -10.84 10.39 6.81
C ALA A 18 -11.64 11.05 7.96
N PHE A 19 -11.06 11.16 9.15
CA PHE A 19 -11.65 11.95 10.25
C PHE A 19 -11.68 13.44 9.93
N GLY A 20 -10.63 13.99 9.29
CA GLY A 20 -10.63 15.36 8.78
C GLY A 20 -11.75 15.63 7.78
N ALA A 21 -12.01 14.70 6.87
CA ALA A 21 -13.15 14.76 5.97
C ALA A 21 -14.49 14.70 6.71
N LEU A 22 -14.64 13.77 7.65
CA LEU A 22 -15.87 13.60 8.41
C LEU A 22 -16.22 14.85 9.20
N THR A 23 -15.22 15.47 9.81
CA THR A 23 -15.37 16.73 10.55
C THR A 23 -15.72 17.87 9.60
N ALA A 24 -15.01 18.05 8.49
CA ALA A 24 -15.31 19.09 7.50
C ALA A 24 -16.73 18.97 6.89
N VAL A 25 -17.22 17.74 6.65
CA VAL A 25 -18.55 17.51 6.07
C VAL A 25 -19.67 17.61 7.12
N ARG A 26 -19.42 17.22 8.38
CA ARG A 26 -20.43 17.29 9.45
C ARG A 26 -20.49 18.64 10.18
N TRP A 27 -19.41 19.41 10.18
CA TRP A 27 -19.35 20.73 10.80
C TRP A 27 -20.43 21.70 10.30
N PRO A 28 -20.75 21.75 9.00
CA PRO A 28 -21.89 22.50 8.48
C PRO A 28 -23.22 22.19 9.16
N SER A 29 -23.53 20.91 9.38
CA SER A 29 -24.78 20.49 10.03
C SER A 29 -24.82 20.87 11.51
N ILE A 30 -23.66 20.86 12.18
CA ILE A 30 -23.54 21.32 13.57
C ILE A 30 -23.72 22.83 13.65
N MET A 31 -23.08 23.60 12.77
CA MET A 31 -23.20 25.06 12.72
C MET A 31 -24.61 25.51 12.36
N MET A 32 -25.28 24.82 11.45
CA MET A 32 -26.68 25.07 11.10
C MET A 32 -27.64 24.77 12.26
N ALA A 33 -27.35 23.76 13.09
CA ALA A 33 -28.12 23.51 14.30
C ALA A 33 -27.82 24.55 15.40
N MET A 34 -26.57 25.02 15.51
CA MET A 34 -26.18 26.08 16.44
C MET A 34 -26.82 27.42 16.09
N SER A 35 -26.97 27.76 14.81
CA SER A 35 -27.61 29.02 14.40
C SER A 35 -29.09 29.10 14.80
N TRP A 36 -29.75 27.96 15.05
CA TRP A 36 -31.11 27.92 15.57
C TRP A 36 -31.19 28.06 17.09
N ILE A 37 -30.08 27.78 17.79
CA ILE A 37 -29.97 27.84 19.25
C ILE A 37 -29.46 29.21 19.72
N VAL A 38 -28.59 29.85 18.93
CA VAL A 38 -28.01 31.18 19.23
C VAL A 38 -28.91 32.27 18.67
N GLN A 39 -29.47 33.12 19.53
CA GLN A 39 -30.53 34.08 19.17
C GLN A 39 -30.03 35.51 18.87
N ASP A 40 -28.76 35.85 19.11
CA ASP A 40 -28.22 37.21 18.93
C ASP A 40 -27.17 37.29 17.80
N ASP A 41 -27.14 38.45 17.11
CA ASP A 41 -26.24 39.08 16.09
C ASP A 41 -25.28 38.20 15.23
N ILE A 42 -24.71 37.14 15.80
CA ILE A 42 -23.94 36.09 15.13
C ILE A 42 -24.80 35.30 14.14
N ALA A 43 -26.08 35.08 14.44
CA ALA A 43 -27.01 34.35 13.58
C ALA A 43 -27.14 34.97 12.17
N GLY A 44 -27.16 36.31 12.08
CA GLY A 44 -27.21 37.02 10.80
C GLY A 44 -25.94 36.87 9.95
N GLY A 45 -24.77 36.73 10.60
CA GLY A 45 -23.53 36.40 9.91
C GLY A 45 -23.49 34.95 9.42
N LEU A 46 -24.07 34.01 10.18
CA LEU A 46 -24.12 32.59 9.85
C LEU A 46 -25.09 32.26 8.71
N GLU A 47 -26.18 33.02 8.54
CA GLU A 47 -27.15 32.79 7.44
C GLU A 47 -26.58 33.09 6.05
N SER A 48 -25.62 34.02 5.96
CA SER A 48 -25.01 34.42 4.68
C SER A 48 -23.99 33.41 4.13
N VAL A 49 -23.58 32.43 4.93
CA VAL A 49 -22.54 31.46 4.58
C VAL A 49 -23.17 30.15 4.16
N ASP A 50 -22.89 29.70 2.94
CA ASP A 50 -23.31 28.39 2.44
C ASP A 50 -22.48 27.26 3.08
N TRP A 51 -22.81 26.89 4.32
CA TRP A 51 -22.05 25.91 5.11
C TRP A 51 -21.93 24.55 4.40
N ARG A 52 -22.96 24.13 3.67
CA ARG A 52 -22.93 22.85 2.95
C ARG A 52 -21.89 22.85 1.83
N GLU A 53 -21.80 23.94 1.08
CA GLU A 53 -20.78 24.10 0.04
C GLU A 53 -19.39 24.18 0.68
N LEU A 54 -19.27 24.91 1.79
CA LEU A 54 -18.03 25.01 2.56
C LEU A 54 -17.51 23.63 2.98
N GLY A 55 -18.40 22.75 3.49
CA GLY A 55 -18.04 21.39 3.89
C GLY A 55 -17.67 20.47 2.73
N ILE A 56 -18.24 20.64 1.54
CA ILE A 56 -17.87 19.87 0.34
C ILE A 56 -16.53 20.36 -0.21
N ALA A 57 -16.36 21.68 -0.34
CA ALA A 57 -15.15 22.31 -0.84
C ALA A 57 -13.95 21.98 0.05
N HIS A 58 -14.14 22.05 1.36
CA HIS A 58 -13.07 21.79 2.31
C HIS A 58 -12.93 20.30 2.63
N GLY A 59 -14.00 19.49 2.65
CA GLY A 59 -13.94 18.06 2.97
C GLY A 59 -13.52 17.13 1.83
N GLY A 60 -13.81 17.49 0.58
CA GLY A 60 -13.46 16.71 -0.61
C GLY A 60 -11.97 16.38 -0.73
N PRO A 61 -11.05 17.35 -0.57
CA PRO A 61 -9.61 17.10 -0.58
C PRO A 61 -9.16 16.09 0.48
N TYR A 62 -9.71 16.14 1.70
CA TYR A 62 -9.39 15.18 2.77
C TYR A 62 -9.85 13.76 2.43
N LEU A 63 -11.04 13.60 1.84
CA LEU A 63 -11.51 12.29 1.37
C LEU A 63 -10.61 11.72 0.28
N LEU A 64 -10.22 12.56 -0.67
CA LEU A 64 -9.32 12.16 -1.75
C LEU A 64 -7.96 11.76 -1.20
N ALA A 65 -7.39 12.54 -0.28
CA ALA A 65 -6.13 12.22 0.38
C ALA A 65 -6.22 10.89 1.15
N ALA A 66 -7.29 10.69 1.93
CA ALA A 66 -7.53 9.45 2.67
C ALA A 66 -7.60 8.23 1.74
N LEU A 67 -8.35 8.33 0.64
CA LEU A 67 -8.46 7.29 -0.37
C LEU A 67 -7.09 6.97 -0.99
N CYS A 68 -6.34 8.00 -1.39
CA CYS A 68 -5.02 7.84 -1.99
C CYS A 68 -4.02 7.18 -1.02
N PHE A 69 -3.99 7.56 0.26
CA PHE A 69 -3.14 6.92 1.26
C PHE A 69 -3.54 5.47 1.54
N TYR A 70 -4.84 5.18 1.58
CA TYR A 70 -5.34 3.82 1.74
C TYR A 70 -4.97 2.93 0.54
N CYS A 71 -5.17 3.43 -0.70
CA CYS A 71 -4.77 2.73 -1.92
C CYS A 71 -3.26 2.50 -1.97
N SER A 72 -2.46 3.47 -1.53
CA SER A 72 -1.00 3.30 -1.39
C SER A 72 -0.65 2.16 -0.42
N ALA A 73 -1.26 2.16 0.77
CA ALA A 73 -1.05 1.11 1.77
C ALA A 73 -1.43 -0.28 1.23
N ALA A 74 -2.60 -0.39 0.58
CA ALA A 74 -3.07 -1.64 -0.02
C ALA A 74 -2.12 -2.16 -1.11
N MET A 75 -1.61 -1.28 -1.98
CA MET A 75 -0.67 -1.64 -3.04
C MET A 75 0.68 -2.10 -2.47
N ILE A 76 1.17 -1.46 -1.41
CA ILE A 76 2.42 -1.84 -0.73
C ILE A 76 2.27 -3.18 -0.01
N ALA A 77 1.14 -3.39 0.67
CA ALA A 77 0.81 -4.67 1.33
C ALA A 77 0.67 -5.81 0.32
N ALA A 78 0.02 -5.56 -0.81
CA ALA A 78 -0.17 -6.54 -1.90
C ALA A 78 1.08 -6.73 -2.79
N LYS A 79 2.20 -6.07 -2.49
CA LYS A 79 3.45 -6.10 -3.27
C LYS A 79 3.26 -5.70 -4.75
N ARG A 80 2.28 -4.83 -5.04
CA ARG A 80 1.99 -4.37 -6.41
C ARG A 80 2.74 -3.08 -6.76
N PRO A 81 3.20 -2.93 -8.01
CA PRO A 81 3.75 -1.66 -8.47
C PRO A 81 2.65 -0.60 -8.50
N GLY A 82 2.90 0.57 -7.91
CA GLY A 82 1.95 1.69 -7.93
C GLY A 82 1.75 2.41 -6.58
N GLY A 83 2.18 1.84 -5.46
CA GLY A 83 2.01 2.46 -4.14
C GLY A 83 2.60 3.88 -4.04
N VAL A 84 3.78 4.10 -4.62
CA VAL A 84 4.41 5.44 -4.65
C VAL A 84 3.54 6.48 -5.36
N LEU A 85 2.91 6.12 -6.49
CA LEU A 85 2.10 7.07 -7.25
C LEU A 85 0.87 7.50 -6.44
N TRP A 86 0.18 6.52 -5.84
CA TRP A 86 -0.94 6.79 -4.93
C TRP A 86 -0.53 7.64 -3.73
N TYR A 87 0.66 7.40 -3.19
CA TYR A 87 1.20 8.19 -2.09
C TYR A 87 1.43 9.66 -2.47
N VAL A 88 2.08 9.90 -3.62
CA VAL A 88 2.31 11.25 -4.15
C VAL A 88 0.99 11.97 -4.39
N MET A 89 0.01 11.30 -5.00
CA MET A 89 -1.32 11.88 -5.22
C MET A 89 -2.00 12.23 -3.89
N GLY A 90 -1.88 11.38 -2.87
CA GLY A 90 -2.43 11.65 -1.53
C GLY A 90 -1.78 12.87 -0.86
N LEU A 91 -0.46 13.04 -1.02
CA LEU A 91 0.28 14.22 -0.55
C LEU A 91 -0.27 15.50 -1.17
N PHE A 92 -0.42 15.55 -2.50
CA PHE A 92 -0.97 16.72 -3.18
C PHE A 92 -2.43 17.00 -2.79
N ALA A 93 -3.25 15.96 -2.69
CA ALA A 93 -4.63 16.09 -2.24
C ALA A 93 -4.73 16.58 -0.78
N GLY A 94 -3.70 16.29 0.05
CA GLY A 94 -3.64 16.68 1.45
C GLY A 94 -3.09 18.08 1.73
N ILE A 95 -2.54 18.79 0.73
CA ILE A 95 -2.00 20.15 0.89
C ILE A 95 -2.98 21.12 1.59
N PRO A 96 -4.31 21.07 1.33
CA PRO A 96 -5.26 21.94 2.02
C PRO A 96 -5.22 21.87 3.55
N CYS A 97 -4.72 20.78 4.14
CA CYS A 97 -4.56 20.65 5.59
C CYS A 97 -3.57 21.66 6.18
N LEU A 98 -2.60 22.12 5.39
CA LEU A 98 -1.62 23.10 5.83
C LEU A 98 -2.24 24.47 6.09
N TYR A 99 -3.36 24.78 5.44
CA TYR A 99 -4.08 26.05 5.64
C TYR A 99 -5.01 26.03 6.86
N LEU A 100 -5.13 24.91 7.58
CA LEU A 100 -5.89 24.87 8.83
C LEU A 100 -5.21 25.63 9.97
N VAL A 101 -3.90 25.88 9.84
CA VAL A 101 -3.12 26.60 10.85
C VAL A 101 -2.43 27.77 10.19
N THR A 102 -2.55 28.93 10.82
CA THR A 102 -1.81 30.12 10.47
C THR A 102 -0.40 29.99 11.05
N PHE A 103 0.61 29.98 10.18
CA PHE A 103 2.01 29.98 10.59
C PHE A 103 2.48 31.41 10.78
N GLU A 104 2.75 31.81 12.02
CA GLU A 104 3.23 33.16 12.32
C GLU A 104 4.71 33.34 11.91
N PRO A 105 5.14 34.54 11.48
CA PRO A 105 6.56 34.79 11.21
C PRO A 105 7.42 34.51 12.46
N GLY A 106 8.34 33.55 12.38
CA GLY A 106 9.17 33.14 13.53
C GLY A 106 8.64 31.96 14.34
N TRP A 107 7.55 31.32 13.91
CA TRP A 107 6.96 30.13 14.57
C TRP A 107 7.95 29.00 14.86
N TRP A 108 9.05 28.90 14.10
CA TRP A 108 10.08 27.89 14.29
C TRP A 108 10.86 28.04 15.60
N ASN A 109 10.87 29.24 16.21
CA ASN A 109 11.57 29.48 17.48
C ASN A 109 10.69 29.17 18.70
N ASP A 110 9.39 29.49 18.63
CA ASP A 110 8.40 29.18 19.67
C ASP A 110 7.11 28.65 19.01
N PRO A 111 7.07 27.36 18.64
CA PRO A 111 5.94 26.80 17.92
C PRO A 111 4.73 26.62 18.84
N SER A 112 3.56 27.08 18.37
CA SER A 112 2.30 26.68 18.99
C SER A 112 2.09 25.16 18.85
N ALA A 113 1.25 24.59 19.72
CA ALA A 113 0.94 23.15 19.67
C ALA A 113 0.39 22.71 18.30
N ALA A 114 -0.38 23.59 17.63
CA ALA A 114 -0.96 23.32 16.32
C ALA A 114 0.10 23.34 15.20
N GLU A 115 0.99 24.33 15.19
CA GLU A 115 2.09 24.44 14.23
C GLU A 115 3.07 23.26 14.38
N GLY A 116 3.40 22.91 15.63
CA GLY A 116 4.24 21.74 15.94
C GLY A 116 3.61 20.43 15.48
N ALA A 117 2.28 20.27 15.66
CA ALA A 117 1.57 19.08 15.19
C ALA A 117 1.62 18.95 13.66
N ILE A 118 1.37 20.04 12.92
CA ILE A 118 1.44 20.00 11.45
C ILE A 118 2.87 19.78 10.98
N ALA A 119 3.86 20.45 11.57
CA ALA A 119 5.27 20.22 11.24
C ALA A 119 5.66 18.75 11.46
N GLY A 120 5.18 18.13 12.55
CA GLY A 120 5.36 16.71 12.82
C GLY A 120 4.69 15.80 11.79
N VAL A 121 3.47 16.12 11.36
CA VAL A 121 2.76 15.40 10.29
C VAL A 121 3.50 15.54 8.96
N CYS A 122 3.99 16.73 8.61
CA CYS A 122 4.77 16.96 7.40
C CYS A 122 6.10 16.19 7.42
N ALA A 123 6.82 16.23 8.54
CA ALA A 123 8.05 15.48 8.72
C ALA A 123 7.80 13.96 8.64
N GLY A 124 6.74 13.49 9.29
CA GLY A 124 6.32 12.09 9.23
C GLY A 124 5.95 11.64 7.81
N ALA A 125 5.23 12.48 7.06
CA ALA A 125 4.92 12.24 5.66
C ALA A 125 6.21 12.18 4.82
N PHE A 126 7.14 13.11 5.01
CA PHE A 126 8.42 13.07 4.29
C PHE A 126 9.23 11.79 4.58
N LEU A 127 9.31 11.37 5.83
CA LEU A 127 9.97 10.11 6.19
C LEU A 127 9.26 8.89 5.60
N LEU A 128 7.92 8.89 5.57
CA LEU A 128 7.14 7.85 4.92
C LEU A 128 7.38 7.82 3.41
N MET A 129 7.48 8.97 2.75
CA MET A 129 7.85 9.05 1.33
C MET A 129 9.16 8.32 1.07
N LEU A 130 10.20 8.66 1.85
CA LEU A 130 11.51 8.02 1.73
C LEU A 130 11.43 6.51 1.96
N ALA A 131 10.69 6.07 2.99
CA ALA A 131 10.51 4.65 3.27
C ALA A 131 9.79 3.89 2.15
N VAL A 132 8.74 4.50 1.57
CA VAL A 132 7.99 3.93 0.44
C VAL A 132 8.85 3.91 -0.83
N TRP A 133 9.70 4.92 -1.02
CA TRP A 133 10.63 5.01 -2.14
C TRP A 133 11.76 3.96 -2.04
N GLU A 134 12.37 3.81 -0.87
CA GLU A 134 13.35 2.76 -0.56
C GLU A 134 12.78 1.35 -0.79
N LEU A 135 11.52 1.12 -0.40
CA LEU A 135 10.83 -0.14 -0.68
C LEU A 135 10.69 -0.43 -2.18
N ARG A 136 10.52 0.59 -3.01
CA ARG A 136 10.47 0.45 -4.47
C ARG A 136 11.83 0.12 -5.06
N LEU A 137 12.89 0.76 -4.55
CA LEU A 137 14.27 0.55 -5.00
C LEU A 137 14.84 -0.81 -4.59
N ARG A 138 14.40 -1.34 -3.44
CA ARG A 138 14.78 -2.69 -3.01
C ARG A 138 14.28 -3.74 -4.00
N ARG A 139 15.22 -4.24 -4.83
CA ARG A 139 15.04 -5.48 -5.60
C ARG A 139 14.73 -6.61 -4.61
N VAL A 140 13.52 -7.13 -4.66
CA VAL A 140 13.13 -8.31 -3.88
C VAL A 140 14.00 -9.47 -4.34
N ARG A 141 14.92 -9.92 -3.48
CA ARG A 141 15.64 -11.16 -3.70
C ARG A 141 14.60 -12.28 -3.60
N PRO A 142 14.53 -13.23 -4.58
CA PRO A 142 13.49 -14.27 -4.59
C PRO A 142 13.39 -15.10 -3.31
N GLN A 143 14.50 -15.19 -2.55
CA GLN A 143 14.57 -15.91 -1.28
C GLN A 143 13.78 -15.23 -0.14
N ASP A 144 13.71 -13.89 -0.11
CA ASP A 144 12.93 -13.15 0.90
C ASP A 144 11.42 -13.18 0.64
N ALA A 145 11.03 -13.36 -0.63
CA ALA A 145 9.63 -13.49 -1.02
C ALA A 145 9.02 -14.81 -0.50
N ALA A 146 9.80 -15.89 -0.45
CA ALA A 146 9.36 -17.17 0.11
C ALA A 146 9.24 -17.13 1.64
N ALA A 147 10.18 -16.47 2.33
CA ALA A 147 10.19 -16.36 3.78
C ALA A 147 9.08 -15.45 4.35
N GLU A 148 8.72 -14.35 3.66
CA GLU A 148 7.68 -13.42 4.14
C GLU A 148 6.25 -13.86 3.80
N SER A 149 6.09 -14.88 2.94
CA SER A 149 4.79 -15.45 2.56
C SER A 149 4.35 -16.58 3.49
N ALA A 150 5.18 -16.98 4.45
CA ALA A 150 4.76 -17.86 5.51
C ALA A 150 3.79 -17.10 6.44
N PRO A 151 2.50 -17.47 6.52
CA PRO A 151 1.68 -17.00 7.62
C PRO A 151 2.37 -17.43 8.92
N VAL A 152 2.59 -16.49 9.83
CA VAL A 152 2.96 -16.80 11.21
C VAL A 152 1.76 -17.53 11.81
N LEU A 153 1.72 -18.84 11.63
CA LEU A 153 0.86 -19.75 12.37
C LEU A 153 1.39 -19.76 13.81
N LEU A 154 0.94 -18.81 14.61
CA LEU A 154 0.85 -19.01 16.05
C LEU A 154 -0.04 -20.23 16.26
N SER A 155 0.50 -21.23 16.96
CA SER A 155 -0.17 -22.48 17.34
C SER A 155 -0.23 -23.55 16.24
N GLN A 156 0.86 -24.30 16.05
CA GLN A 156 0.74 -25.71 15.63
C GLN A 156 1.00 -26.58 16.84
N PRO A 157 -0.03 -27.19 17.47
CA PRO A 157 0.21 -28.41 18.22
C PRO A 157 0.66 -29.48 17.25
N ILE A 158 1.70 -30.21 17.65
CA ILE A 158 2.26 -31.38 16.95
C ILE A 158 1.12 -32.39 16.76
N LEU A 159 0.58 -32.46 15.54
CA LEU A 159 -0.31 -33.53 15.12
C LEU A 159 0.53 -34.63 14.50
N VAL A 160 0.50 -35.76 15.18
CA VAL A 160 1.08 -37.05 14.78
C VAL A 160 0.68 -37.36 13.34
N SER A 161 1.69 -37.73 12.56
CA SER A 161 1.62 -38.07 11.15
C SER A 161 0.62 -39.19 10.86
N ASP A 162 -0.40 -38.90 10.05
CA ASP A 162 -1.04 -39.90 9.19
C ASP A 162 -0.53 -39.71 7.75
N PRO A 163 -0.11 -40.78 7.04
CA PRO A 163 0.42 -40.66 5.69
C PRO A 163 -0.75 -40.47 4.72
N THR A 164 -1.12 -39.22 4.44
CA THR A 164 -2.05 -38.90 3.37
C THR A 164 -1.30 -38.93 2.02
N PRO A 165 -1.87 -39.56 0.97
CA PRO A 165 -1.18 -39.75 -0.30
C PRO A 165 -0.86 -38.40 -0.94
N GLN A 166 0.41 -38.24 -1.34
CA GLN A 166 0.93 -37.04 -1.97
C GLN A 166 0.02 -36.60 -3.13
N ALA A 167 -0.64 -35.46 -2.95
CA ALA A 167 -1.30 -34.77 -4.05
C ALA A 167 -0.24 -34.50 -5.13
N ILE A 168 -0.44 -35.11 -6.30
CA ILE A 168 0.41 -34.93 -7.48
C ILE A 168 0.44 -33.43 -7.77
N GLN A 169 1.55 -32.78 -7.43
CA GLN A 169 1.76 -31.37 -7.74
C GLN A 169 1.77 -31.24 -9.27
N ARG A 170 0.79 -30.51 -9.82
CA ARG A 170 0.78 -30.15 -11.23
C ARG A 170 2.08 -29.39 -11.54
N PRO A 171 2.87 -29.80 -12.55
CA PRO A 171 4.09 -29.11 -12.90
C PRO A 171 3.75 -27.68 -13.34
N VAL A 172 4.28 -26.70 -12.61
CA VAL A 172 4.17 -25.28 -12.98
C VAL A 172 4.94 -25.08 -14.29
N PRO A 173 4.34 -24.49 -15.35
CA PRO A 173 5.03 -24.26 -16.61
C PRO A 173 6.17 -23.26 -16.41
N MET A 174 7.39 -23.78 -16.36
CA MET A 174 8.61 -22.99 -16.20
C MET A 174 8.89 -22.25 -17.51
N LYS A 175 9.06 -20.91 -17.45
CA LYS A 175 9.47 -20.10 -18.60
C LYS A 175 10.78 -20.66 -19.18
N PRO A 176 10.94 -20.77 -20.51
CA PRO A 176 12.15 -21.32 -21.11
C PRO A 176 13.34 -20.43 -20.77
N ALA A 177 14.22 -20.93 -19.90
CA ALA A 177 15.49 -20.30 -19.60
C ALA A 177 16.37 -20.34 -20.86
N ARG A 178 17.01 -19.22 -21.22
CA ARG A 178 17.99 -19.18 -22.30
C ARG A 178 19.19 -20.04 -21.90
N VAL A 179 19.26 -21.23 -22.49
CA VAL A 179 20.35 -22.17 -22.26
C VAL A 179 21.56 -21.74 -23.12
N PRO A 180 22.77 -21.63 -22.54
CA PRO A 180 23.99 -21.35 -23.31
C PRO A 180 24.19 -22.34 -24.45
N ALA A 181 24.70 -21.86 -25.60
CA ALA A 181 24.80 -22.64 -26.84
C ALA A 181 25.60 -23.95 -26.68
N ALA A 182 26.60 -23.98 -25.79
CA ALA A 182 27.36 -25.19 -25.47
C ALA A 182 26.49 -26.30 -24.85
N ILE A 183 25.60 -25.94 -23.91
CA ILE A 183 24.71 -26.88 -23.23
C ILE A 183 23.59 -27.34 -24.18
N ALA A 184 23.12 -26.47 -25.08
CA ALA A 184 22.15 -26.85 -26.11
C ALA A 184 22.72 -27.91 -27.07
N ARG A 185 23.99 -27.76 -27.49
CA ARG A 185 24.68 -28.75 -28.34
C ARG A 185 24.89 -30.09 -27.63
N GLN A 186 25.26 -30.08 -26.36
CA GLN A 186 25.38 -31.31 -25.56
C GLN A 186 24.03 -32.02 -25.38
N ARG A 187 22.96 -31.28 -25.11
CA ARG A 187 21.61 -31.88 -25.00
C ARG A 187 21.15 -32.48 -26.33
N ALA A 188 21.45 -31.84 -27.45
CA ALA A 188 21.16 -32.38 -28.78
C ALA A 188 21.92 -33.67 -29.07
N SER A 189 23.22 -33.74 -28.72
CA SER A 189 24.00 -34.97 -28.91
C SER A 189 23.48 -36.13 -28.05
N PHE A 190 23.11 -35.88 -26.79
CA PHE A 190 22.53 -36.90 -25.93
C PHE A 190 21.14 -37.37 -26.40
N ALA A 191 20.30 -36.46 -26.91
CA ALA A 191 19.00 -36.82 -27.46
C ALA A 191 19.12 -37.72 -28.70
N LEU A 192 20.10 -37.46 -29.58
CA LEU A 192 20.39 -38.30 -30.74
C LEU A 192 20.88 -39.70 -30.34
N HIS A 193 21.75 -39.79 -29.32
CA HIS A 193 22.19 -41.08 -28.79
C HIS A 193 21.03 -41.85 -28.12
N GLY A 194 20.17 -41.17 -27.37
CA GLY A 194 18.99 -41.76 -26.75
C GLY A 194 18.01 -42.35 -27.77
N ARG A 195 17.75 -41.64 -28.88
CA ARG A 195 16.89 -42.13 -29.97
C ARG A 195 17.45 -43.40 -30.62
N LYS A 196 18.75 -43.44 -30.92
CA LYS A 196 19.40 -44.63 -31.48
C LYS A 196 19.31 -45.86 -30.55
N ILE A 197 19.40 -45.64 -29.23
CA ILE A 197 19.27 -46.72 -28.24
C ILE A 197 17.82 -47.19 -28.13
N GLN A 198 16.85 -46.27 -28.13
CA GLN A 198 15.42 -46.62 -28.12
C GLN A 198 15.00 -47.38 -29.37
N GLU A 199 15.48 -46.98 -30.56
CA GLU A 199 15.22 -47.72 -31.80
C GLU A 199 15.81 -49.14 -31.77
N LYS A 200 17.03 -49.30 -31.24
CA LYS A 200 17.61 -50.64 -31.02
C LYS A 200 16.77 -51.48 -30.07
N ARG A 201 16.31 -50.90 -28.95
CA ARG A 201 15.46 -51.61 -27.99
C ARG A 201 14.09 -51.96 -28.58
N ARG A 202 13.50 -51.09 -29.39
CA ARG A 202 12.23 -51.36 -30.07
C ARG A 202 12.37 -52.51 -31.05
N ARG A 203 13.41 -52.51 -31.89
CA ARG A 203 13.70 -53.62 -32.82
C ARG A 203 13.98 -54.95 -32.10
N ALA A 204 14.60 -54.90 -30.92
CA ALA A 204 14.84 -56.09 -30.10
C ALA A 204 13.58 -56.60 -29.37
N ALA A 205 12.50 -55.81 -29.30
CA ALA A 205 11.23 -56.21 -28.70
C ALA A 205 10.20 -56.68 -29.75
N GLU A 206 10.50 -56.49 -31.05
CA GLU A 206 9.67 -56.92 -32.19
C GLU A 206 10.14 -58.28 -32.78
N HIS A 207 11.18 -58.89 -32.20
CA HIS A 207 11.69 -60.24 -32.48
C HIS A 207 11.50 -61.14 -31.26
#